data_AF-A0A5J4UP82-F1
#
_entry.id   AF-A0A5J4UP82-F1
#
_cell.length_a   1.000
_cell.length_b   1.000
_cell.length_c   1.000
_cell.angle_alpha   90.00
_cell.angle_beta   90.00
_cell.angle_gamma   90.00
#
_symmetry.space_group_name_H-M   'P 1'
#
loop_
_entity.id
_entity.type
_entity.pdbx_description
1 polymer ?
#
loop_
_entity_poly.entity_id
_entity_poly.type
_entity_poly.pdbx_seq_one_letter_code
_entity_poly.pdbx_strand_id
1 'polypeptide(L)'
;MELLDQKYSTLRIYTVYYNICVGIADQSVHYDRNEEPDARGCEKVVEYNSGGDIFHMKFNEIQENISFDQSGDIIFMELNMDSDPRTLAFFVNNKQLSNYITNIPSSVRFWAHVYVKEAQFKVTKFKQIYSSIAKHNMESSKAFEWGQDWTK
;
A
#
# COMPACT_ATOMS: atom_id res chain seq x y z
N MET A 1 8.78 32.06 4.86
CA MET A 1 8.04 30.80 5.05
C MET A 1 8.77 29.80 4.19
N GLU A 2 9.66 28.99 4.78
CA GLU A 2 10.29 27.89 4.04
C GLU A 2 9.17 26.92 3.69
N LEU A 3 8.95 26.71 2.39
CA LEU A 3 8.23 25.53 1.93
C LEU A 3 9.11 24.35 2.35
N LEU A 4 8.72 23.63 3.40
CA LEU A 4 9.32 22.33 3.68
C LEU A 4 9.10 21.49 2.42
N ASP A 5 10.18 21.14 1.74
CA ASP A 5 10.13 20.26 0.58
C ASP A 5 9.51 18.93 1.04
N GLN A 6 8.26 18.71 0.63
CA GLN A 6 7.51 17.53 0.97
C GLN A 6 8.21 16.28 0.46
N LYS A 7 8.40 15.29 1.32
CA LYS A 7 9.06 14.03 0.97
C LYS A 7 8.06 12.91 0.86
N TYR A 8 8.26 12.09 -0.17
CA TYR A 8 7.45 10.92 -0.45
C TYR A 8 8.37 9.71 -0.41
N SER A 9 8.04 8.73 0.43
CA SER A 9 8.75 7.45 0.46
C SER A 9 8.11 6.51 -0.56
N THR A 10 8.95 5.91 -1.41
CA THR A 10 8.46 5.09 -2.50
C THR A 10 9.11 3.72 -2.50
N LEU A 11 8.30 2.67 -2.64
CA LEU A 11 8.75 1.28 -2.75
C LEU A 11 8.27 0.68 -4.06
N ARG A 12 9.19 0.11 -4.83
CA ARG A 12 8.90 -0.60 -6.08
C ARG A 12 9.20 -2.09 -5.92
N ILE A 13 8.20 -2.90 -6.19
CA ILE A 13 8.24 -4.36 -6.13
C ILE A 13 8.01 -4.91 -7.54
N TYR A 14 8.78 -5.93 -7.91
CA TYR A 14 8.62 -6.71 -9.13
C TYR A 14 8.20 -8.13 -8.74
N THR A 15 7.09 -8.62 -9.29
CA THR A 15 6.65 -10.01 -9.08
C THR A 15 7.48 -10.93 -9.97
N VAL A 16 8.16 -11.90 -9.35
CA VAL A 16 8.83 -12.98 -10.08
C VAL A 16 7.81 -14.10 -10.31
N TYR A 17 7.10 -14.46 -9.24
CA TYR A 17 5.94 -15.34 -9.26
C TYR A 17 4.85 -14.70 -8.39
N TYR A 18 3.64 -14.60 -8.95
CA TYR A 18 2.49 -13.89 -8.39
C TYR A 18 1.92 -14.57 -7.13
N ASN A 19 0.83 -14.04 -6.56
CA ASN A 19 0.26 -14.41 -5.25
C ASN A 19 1.07 -13.91 -4.04
N ILE A 20 1.46 -12.64 -4.09
CA ILE A 20 1.95 -11.90 -2.94
C ILE A 20 0.92 -10.86 -2.53
N CYS A 21 0.97 -10.43 -1.28
CA CYS A 21 0.30 -9.22 -0.81
C CYS A 21 1.35 -8.20 -0.40
N VAL A 22 1.03 -6.91 -0.54
CA VAL A 22 1.92 -5.81 -0.14
C VAL A 22 1.13 -4.76 0.60
N GLY A 23 1.81 -3.92 1.38
CA GLY A 23 1.12 -2.82 2.02
C GLY A 23 1.95 -2.10 3.06
N ILE A 24 1.24 -1.51 4.01
CA ILE A 24 1.83 -0.86 5.17
C ILE A 24 1.25 -1.39 6.47
N ALA A 25 2.04 -1.33 7.53
CA ALA A 25 1.62 -1.67 8.88
C ALA A 25 2.02 -0.54 9.83
N ASP A 26 1.20 -0.30 10.85
CA ASP A 26 1.56 0.56 11.97
C ASP A 26 2.92 0.14 12.55
N GLN A 27 3.72 1.10 13.02
CA GLN A 27 5.07 0.82 13.51
C GLN A 27 5.11 -0.20 14.65
N SER A 28 4.03 -0.32 15.44
CA SER A 28 3.93 -1.31 16.53
C SER A 28 3.84 -2.75 16.05
N VAL A 29 3.59 -2.99 14.76
CA VAL A 29 3.50 -4.33 14.19
C VAL A 29 4.90 -4.89 13.95
N HIS A 30 5.14 -6.07 14.52
CA HIS A 30 6.35 -6.85 14.36
C HIS A 30 5.95 -8.29 14.04
N TYR A 31 6.50 -8.81 12.95
CA TYR A 31 6.21 -10.15 12.44
C TYR A 31 7.31 -11.12 12.82
N ASP A 32 6.91 -12.28 13.33
CA ASP A 32 7.73 -13.48 13.39
C ASP A 32 7.62 -14.28 12.08
N ARG A 33 8.44 -15.32 11.96
CA ARG A 33 8.37 -16.22 10.80
C ARG A 33 7.02 -16.94 10.77
N ASN A 34 6.42 -17.02 9.58
CA ASN A 34 5.13 -17.68 9.31
C ASN A 34 3.93 -16.99 9.98
N GLU A 35 4.02 -15.69 10.26
CA GLU A 35 2.87 -14.90 10.69
C GLU A 35 2.23 -14.16 9.52
N GLU A 36 0.90 -14.16 9.52
CA GLU A 36 0.10 -13.40 8.58
C GLU A 36 0.23 -11.89 8.82
N PRO A 37 -0.01 -11.04 7.80
CA PRO A 37 0.06 -9.59 7.94
C PRO A 37 -0.83 -9.02 9.05
N ASP A 38 -1.96 -9.65 9.34
CA ASP A 38 -2.92 -9.22 10.35
C ASP A 38 -2.73 -9.88 11.74
N ALA A 39 -1.66 -10.66 11.93
CA ALA A 39 -1.39 -11.41 13.16
C ALA A 39 -1.27 -10.56 14.44
N ARG A 40 -1.21 -9.22 14.31
CA ARG A 40 -1.12 -8.25 15.41
C ARG A 40 -2.28 -7.24 15.45
N GLY A 41 -3.34 -7.52 14.68
CA GLY A 41 -4.52 -6.67 14.55
C GLY A 41 -4.71 -6.21 13.11
N CYS A 42 -5.84 -6.58 12.50
CA CYS A 42 -6.21 -6.17 11.15
C CYS A 42 -6.48 -4.67 11.02
N GLU A 43 -6.73 -3.98 12.14
CA GLU A 43 -6.85 -2.53 12.24
C GLU A 43 -5.52 -1.78 12.16
N LYS A 44 -4.40 -2.52 12.18
CA LYS A 44 -3.04 -1.96 12.15
C LYS A 44 -2.37 -2.12 10.79
N VAL A 45 -3.07 -2.63 9.80
CA VAL A 45 -2.52 -2.92 8.48
C VAL A 45 -3.44 -2.43 7.37
N VAL A 46 -2.82 -1.99 6.29
CA VAL A 46 -3.46 -1.91 4.98
C VAL A 46 -2.75 -2.94 4.11
N GLU A 47 -3.55 -3.80 3.48
CA GLU A 47 -3.10 -4.81 2.54
C GLU A 47 -3.63 -4.51 1.15
N TYR A 48 -2.82 -4.77 0.13
CA TYR A 48 -3.22 -4.84 -1.26
C TYR A 48 -2.80 -6.19 -1.82
N ASN A 49 -3.78 -7.02 -2.18
CA ASN A 49 -3.58 -8.39 -2.65
C ASN A 49 -3.39 -8.45 -4.17
N SER A 50 -2.86 -9.56 -4.70
CA SER A 50 -2.69 -9.74 -6.15
C SER A 50 -4.01 -9.80 -6.95
N GLY A 51 -5.14 -10.06 -6.29
CA GLY A 51 -6.48 -10.03 -6.88
C GLY A 51 -6.98 -8.63 -7.21
N GLY A 52 -6.35 -7.59 -6.65
CA GLY A 52 -6.75 -6.20 -6.82
C GLY A 52 -7.53 -5.62 -5.64
N ASP A 53 -7.66 -6.35 -4.55
CA ASP A 53 -8.43 -5.90 -3.39
C ASP A 53 -7.53 -5.21 -2.38
N ILE A 54 -8.00 -4.08 -1.84
CA ILE A 54 -7.34 -3.38 -0.74
C ILE A 54 -8.13 -3.65 0.54
N PHE A 55 -7.47 -4.22 1.55
CA PHE A 55 -8.07 -4.53 2.84
C PHE A 55 -7.59 -3.61 3.94
N HIS A 56 -8.53 -3.34 4.84
CA HIS A 56 -8.28 -2.81 6.18
C HIS A 56 -9.31 -3.43 7.14
N MET A 57 -8.96 -3.65 8.41
CA MET A 57 -9.91 -4.15 9.43
C MET A 57 -10.73 -5.40 9.01
N LYS A 58 -10.08 -6.46 8.50
CA LYS A 58 -10.60 -7.81 8.16
C LYS A 58 -11.79 -7.92 7.19
N PHE A 59 -12.65 -6.92 7.09
CA PHE A 59 -13.90 -6.90 6.33
C PHE A 59 -14.09 -5.62 5.54
N ASN A 60 -13.17 -4.65 5.62
CA ASN A 60 -13.23 -3.45 4.80
C ASN A 60 -12.39 -3.69 3.56
N GLU A 61 -13.07 -4.16 2.52
CA GLU A 61 -12.47 -4.45 1.23
C GLU A 61 -12.87 -3.39 0.22
N ILE A 62 -11.89 -2.86 -0.49
CA ILE A 62 -12.10 -2.06 -1.69
C ILE A 62 -11.81 -2.96 -2.88
N GLN A 63 -12.87 -3.36 -3.58
CA GLN A 63 -12.79 -4.18 -4.78
C GLN A 63 -12.60 -3.32 -6.03
N GLU A 64 -12.51 -3.99 -7.19
CA GLU A 64 -12.43 -3.37 -8.53
C GLU A 64 -11.18 -2.53 -8.79
N ASN A 65 -10.09 -2.73 -8.03
CA ASN A 65 -8.81 -2.17 -8.44
C ASN A 65 -8.12 -3.05 -9.48
N ILE A 66 -6.97 -2.56 -9.96
CA ILE A 66 -6.14 -3.29 -10.91
C ILE A 66 -5.57 -4.51 -10.18
N SER A 67 -5.66 -5.72 -10.75
CA SER A 67 -4.96 -6.90 -10.22
C SER A 67 -3.47 -6.89 -10.61
N PHE A 68 -2.64 -7.65 -9.89
CA PHE A 68 -1.23 -7.92 -10.24
C PHE A 68 -0.92 -9.41 -10.11
N ASP A 69 -1.62 -10.22 -10.89
CA ASP A 69 -1.61 -11.67 -10.84
C ASP A 69 -0.68 -12.30 -11.88
N GLN A 70 0.23 -11.53 -12.47
CA GLN A 70 1.16 -12.02 -13.50
C GLN A 70 2.61 -11.88 -13.06
N SER A 71 3.43 -12.83 -13.52
CA SER A 71 4.90 -12.69 -13.43
C SER A 71 5.35 -11.50 -14.25
N GLY A 72 6.12 -10.62 -13.62
CA GLY A 72 6.66 -9.42 -14.26
C GLY A 72 5.89 -8.13 -13.93
N ASP A 73 4.77 -8.23 -13.23
CA ASP A 73 4.05 -7.07 -12.73
C ASP A 73 4.91 -6.24 -11.78
N ILE A 74 4.74 -4.92 -11.91
CA ILE A 74 5.43 -3.94 -11.10
C ILE A 74 4.41 -3.26 -10.21
N ILE A 75 4.56 -3.45 -8.90
CA ILE A 75 3.80 -2.74 -7.89
C ILE A 75 4.65 -1.58 -7.39
N PHE A 76 4.03 -0.42 -7.25
CA PHE A 76 4.66 0.75 -6.70
C PHE A 76 3.75 1.38 -5.64
N MET A 77 4.32 1.64 -4.46
CA MET A 77 3.64 2.31 -3.36
C MET A 77 4.30 3.65 -3.11
N GLU A 78 3.49 4.70 -3.03
CA GLU A 78 3.93 6.05 -2.67
C GLU A 78 3.28 6.47 -1.35
N LEU A 79 4.11 6.78 -0.37
CA LEU A 79 3.70 7.18 0.97
C LEU A 79 4.09 8.64 1.20
N ASN A 80 3.10 9.47 1.53
CA ASN A 80 3.27 10.87 1.92
C ASN A 80 3.08 11.00 3.42
N MET A 81 4.19 11.06 4.17
CA MET A 81 4.17 11.17 5.64
C MET A 81 4.17 12.63 6.13
N ASP A 82 4.41 13.57 5.24
CA ASP A 82 4.55 15.00 5.54
C ASP A 82 3.23 15.78 5.31
N SER A 83 2.25 15.20 4.62
CA SER A 83 0.92 15.80 4.44
C SER A 83 0.02 15.61 5.66
N ASP A 84 -0.97 16.50 5.78
CA ASP A 84 -2.13 16.32 6.65
C ASP A 84 -3.41 16.45 5.80
N PRO A 85 -4.10 15.34 5.49
CA PRO A 85 -3.86 13.98 5.97
C PRO A 85 -2.65 13.29 5.31
N ARG A 86 -2.00 12.35 6.01
CA ARG A 86 -0.97 11.44 5.44
C ARG A 86 -1.60 10.46 4.45
N THR A 87 -0.92 10.17 3.34
CA THR A 87 -1.51 9.37 2.25
C THR A 87 -0.66 8.20 1.78
N LEU A 88 -1.33 7.15 1.26
CA LEU A 88 -0.73 6.01 0.56
C LEU A 88 -1.47 5.80 -0.75
N ALA A 89 -0.72 5.82 -1.86
CA ALA A 89 -1.20 5.47 -3.19
C ALA A 89 -0.53 4.19 -3.70
N PHE A 90 -1.30 3.40 -4.44
CA PHE A 90 -0.84 2.19 -5.12
C PHE A 90 -0.84 2.39 -6.62
N PHE A 91 0.08 1.69 -7.28
CA PHE A 91 0.21 1.66 -8.73
C PHE A 91 0.57 0.24 -9.18
N VAL A 92 -0.01 -0.18 -10.30
CA VAL A 92 0.36 -1.40 -11.01
C VAL A 92 0.77 -1.06 -12.43
N ASN A 93 1.97 -1.46 -12.84
CA ASN A 93 2.49 -1.25 -14.19
C ASN A 93 2.37 0.23 -14.65
N ASN A 94 2.75 1.15 -13.76
CA ASN A 94 2.68 2.61 -13.92
C ASN A 94 1.25 3.21 -13.99
N LYS A 95 0.21 2.43 -13.72
CA LYS A 95 -1.17 2.92 -13.59
C LYS A 95 -1.51 3.07 -12.11
N GLN A 96 -1.91 4.27 -11.70
CA GLN A 96 -2.37 4.53 -10.35
C GLN A 96 -3.75 3.91 -10.12
N LEU A 97 -3.96 3.35 -8.94
CA LEU A 97 -5.31 2.98 -8.48
C LEU A 97 -6.12 4.25 -8.18
N SER A 98 -7.43 4.21 -8.47
CA SER A 98 -8.34 5.31 -8.14
C SER A 98 -8.51 5.47 -6.63
N ASN A 99 -8.43 4.37 -5.90
CA ASN A 99 -8.60 4.31 -4.46
C ASN A 99 -7.25 4.49 -3.75
N TYR A 100 -7.22 5.32 -2.72
CA TYR A 100 -6.02 5.60 -1.94
C TYR A 100 -6.37 5.78 -0.46
N ILE A 101 -5.38 5.62 0.41
CA ILE A 101 -5.59 5.66 1.86
C ILE A 101 -5.18 7.03 2.42
N THR A 102 -5.97 7.53 3.38
CA THR A 102 -5.72 8.77 4.13
C THR A 102 -5.68 8.53 5.64
N ASN A 103 -5.25 9.53 6.41
CA ASN A 103 -5.13 9.48 7.88
C ASN A 103 -4.27 8.33 8.42
N ILE A 104 -3.25 7.95 7.64
CA ILE A 104 -2.29 6.92 8.03
C ILE A 104 -1.63 7.29 9.37
N PRO A 105 -1.27 6.32 10.24
CA PRO A 105 -0.52 6.59 11.47
C PRO A 105 0.74 7.41 11.23
N SER A 106 1.22 8.10 12.27
CA SER A 106 2.41 8.95 12.19
C SER A 106 3.71 8.18 11.90
N SER A 107 3.69 6.85 12.03
CA SER A 107 4.82 5.98 11.70
C SER A 107 4.32 4.62 11.23
N VAL A 108 4.84 4.17 10.10
CA VAL A 108 4.46 2.90 9.45
C VAL A 108 5.66 2.21 8.83
N ARG A 109 5.49 0.93 8.49
CA ARG A 109 6.47 0.12 7.75
C ARG A 109 5.85 -0.41 6.48
N PHE A 110 6.61 -0.42 5.40
CA PHE A 110 6.25 -1.25 4.25
C PHE A 110 6.42 -2.73 4.61
N TRP A 111 5.54 -3.57 4.09
CA TRP A 111 5.67 -5.02 4.17
C TRP A 111 5.25 -5.69 2.86
N ALA A 112 5.70 -6.93 2.68
CA ALA A 112 5.28 -7.82 1.62
C ALA A 112 5.17 -9.24 2.19
N HIS A 113 4.10 -9.93 1.84
CA HIS A 113 3.79 -11.28 2.33
C HIS A 113 3.68 -12.24 1.15
N VAL A 114 4.21 -13.45 1.34
CA VAL A 114 4.22 -14.53 0.35
C VAL A 114 3.34 -15.63 0.88
N TYR A 115 2.11 -15.72 0.36
CA TYR A 115 1.09 -16.65 0.87
C TYR A 115 1.21 -18.04 0.24
N VAL A 116 1.52 -18.11 -1.07
CA VAL A 116 1.59 -19.37 -1.81
C VAL A 116 3.03 -19.85 -1.93
N LYS A 117 3.23 -21.16 -1.86
CA LYS A 117 4.54 -21.78 -2.14
C LYS A 117 5.06 -21.29 -3.51
N GLU A 118 6.36 -21.03 -3.60
CA GLU A 118 7.06 -20.56 -4.81
C GLU A 118 6.81 -19.11 -5.23
N ALA A 119 5.81 -18.43 -4.65
CA ALA A 119 5.62 -17.00 -4.85
C ALA A 119 6.86 -16.21 -4.42
N GLN A 120 7.24 -15.23 -5.23
CA GLN A 120 8.53 -14.58 -5.16
C GLN A 120 8.43 -13.15 -5.67
N PHE A 121 9.11 -12.24 -5.00
CA PHE A 121 9.20 -10.86 -5.40
C PHE A 121 10.60 -10.31 -5.25
N LYS A 122 10.86 -9.18 -5.89
CA LYS A 122 12.09 -8.40 -5.73
C LYS A 122 11.73 -6.96 -5.40
N VAL A 123 12.32 -6.43 -4.32
CA VAL A 123 12.35 -4.98 -4.12
C VAL A 123 13.37 -4.42 -5.12
N THR A 124 12.89 -3.69 -6.13
CA THR A 124 13.75 -3.16 -7.20
C THR A 124 14.16 -1.72 -6.94
N LYS A 125 13.42 -0.99 -6.10
CA LYS A 125 13.75 0.39 -5.74
C LYS A 125 13.09 0.78 -4.43
N PHE A 126 13.85 1.41 -3.55
CA PHE A 126 13.33 2.11 -2.37
C PHE A 126 14.02 3.47 -2.31
N LYS A 127 13.26 4.57 -2.37
CA LYS A 127 13.82 5.93 -2.35
C LYS A 127 12.84 6.96 -1.84
N GLN A 128 13.37 8.10 -1.44
CA GLN A 128 12.61 9.33 -1.27
C GLN A 128 12.57 10.15 -2.57
N ILE A 129 11.45 10.80 -2.82
CA ILE A 129 11.27 11.80 -3.88
C ILE A 129 10.66 13.07 -3.29
N TYR A 130 10.78 14.18 -4.02
CA TYR A 130 10.35 15.52 -3.56
C TYR A 130 9.15 16.06 -4.34
N SER A 131 8.52 15.21 -5.16
CA SER A 131 7.32 15.55 -5.92
C SER A 131 6.45 14.31 -6.01
N SER A 132 5.17 14.45 -5.67
CA SER A 132 4.16 13.39 -5.75
C SER A 132 4.07 12.83 -7.17
N ILE A 133 4.04 11.51 -7.29
CA ILE A 133 3.61 10.83 -8.53
C ILE A 133 2.09 10.63 -8.49
N ALA A 134 1.52 10.47 -7.29
CA ALA A 134 0.10 10.27 -7.09
C ALA A 134 -0.72 11.51 -7.41
N LYS A 135 -1.88 11.28 -8.02
CA LYS A 135 -2.92 12.24 -8.35
C LYS A 135 -4.17 11.90 -7.55
N HIS A 136 -4.44 12.66 -6.49
CA HIS A 136 -5.54 12.39 -5.55
C HIS A 136 -6.84 13.16 -5.87
N ASN A 137 -6.79 14.15 -6.76
CA ASN A 137 -7.89 15.08 -7.03
C ASN A 137 -8.62 14.80 -8.37
N MET A 138 -8.69 13.54 -8.78
CA MET A 138 -9.45 13.15 -9.98
C MET A 138 -10.90 12.85 -9.58
N GLU A 139 -11.88 13.17 -10.43
CA GLU A 139 -13.32 12.95 -10.16
C GLU A 139 -13.65 11.49 -9.79
N SER A 140 -12.86 10.53 -10.27
CA SER A 140 -13.01 9.10 -9.99
C SER A 140 -12.20 8.60 -8.78
N SER A 141 -11.39 9.47 -8.15
CA SER A 141 -10.54 9.06 -7.04
C SER A 141 -11.32 9.05 -5.72
N LYS A 142 -11.17 7.99 -4.94
CA LYS A 142 -11.81 7.83 -3.63
C LYS A 142 -10.75 7.70 -2.54
N ALA A 143 -10.89 8.52 -1.50
CA ALA A 143 -10.09 8.45 -0.30
C ALA A 143 -10.74 7.52 0.71
N PHE A 144 -9.96 6.61 1.28
CA PHE A 144 -10.39 5.71 2.33
C PHE A 144 -9.57 5.95 3.59
N GLU A 145 -10.27 6.28 4.67
CA GLU A 145 -9.63 6.71 5.91
C GLU A 145 -9.18 5.50 6.74
N TRP A 146 -7.91 5.50 7.16
CA TRP A 146 -7.40 4.52 8.11
C TRP A 146 -8.22 4.54 9.41
N GLY A 147 -8.55 3.36 9.93
CA GLY A 147 -9.34 3.16 11.15
C GLY A 147 -10.84 3.31 10.95
N GLN A 148 -11.31 3.57 9.73
CA GLN A 148 -12.73 3.67 9.41
C GLN A 148 -13.26 2.46 8.66
N ASP A 149 -14.55 2.20 8.82
CA ASP A 149 -15.31 1.22 8.04
C ASP A 149 -15.42 1.67 6.56
N TRP A 150 -15.00 0.82 5.62
CA TRP A 150 -15.05 1.11 4.18
C TRP A 150 -16.23 0.42 3.46
N THR A 151 -17.10 -0.28 4.20
CA THR A 151 -18.25 -1.02 3.63
C THR A 151 -19.49 -0.16 3.38
N LYS A 152 -19.38 1.17 3.49
CA LYS A 152 -20.51 2.12 3.40
C LYS A 152 -20.61 2.84 2.06
#